data_AF-A0A7K0EED1-F1
#
_entry.id   AF-A0A7K0EED1-F1
#
_cell.length_a   1.000
_cell.length_b   1.000
_cell.length_c   1.000
_cell.angle_alpha   90.00
_cell.angle_beta   90.00
_cell.angle_gamma   90.00
#
_symmetry.space_group_name_H-M   'P 1'
#
loop_
_entity.id
_entity.type
_entity.pdbx_description
1 polymer ?
#
loop_
_entity_poly.entity_id
_entity_poly.type
_entity_poly.pdbx_seq_one_letter_code
_entity_poly.pdbx_strand_id
1 'polypeptide(L)'
;MEKLNPQQVAILYRHLDQNGTDDALIEELLDHLACEVEHFMWIGLSFETALEKVLLEANAKAVRHLREIYQIELTMTADQLREASLDDIVFEFRNKAYGAYDLRQEYRKSLRTALVLSLGLAMMLVALLSVFSGQKWSYMSVWGAIWTLGLVAVTYSGATWFQQRMQHKYRMAE
;
A
#
# COMPACT_ATOMS: atom_id res chain seq x y z
N MET A 1 -8.74 -46.85 -3.72
CA MET A 1 -8.22 -45.89 -2.74
C MET A 1 -8.60 -46.45 -1.37
N GLU A 2 -7.61 -46.81 -0.58
CA GLU A 2 -7.85 -47.23 0.81
C GLU A 2 -8.21 -45.97 1.59
N LYS A 3 -9.44 -45.91 2.11
CA LYS A 3 -9.91 -44.73 2.83
C LYS A 3 -9.45 -44.79 4.28
N LEU A 4 -9.14 -43.63 4.84
CA LEU A 4 -8.80 -43.50 6.26
C LEU A 4 -9.96 -43.96 7.15
N ASN A 5 -9.64 -44.71 8.20
CA ASN A 5 -10.59 -45.06 9.25
C ASN A 5 -10.98 -43.79 10.05
N PRO A 6 -12.24 -43.66 10.51
CA PRO A 6 -12.65 -42.61 11.47
C PRO A 6 -11.66 -42.34 12.61
N GLN A 7 -10.98 -43.37 13.13
CA GLN A 7 -9.96 -43.22 14.17
C GLN A 7 -8.68 -42.53 13.67
N GLN A 8 -8.26 -42.80 12.43
CA GLN A 8 -7.10 -42.19 11.79
C GLN A 8 -7.36 -40.73 11.42
N VAL A 9 -8.58 -40.42 10.96
CA VAL A 9 -9.03 -39.04 10.71
C VAL A 9 -9.03 -38.23 12.01
N ALA A 10 -9.46 -38.81 13.13
CA ALA A 10 -9.40 -38.15 14.44
C ALA A 10 -7.96 -37.86 14.90
N ILE A 11 -6.98 -38.67 14.49
CA ILE A 11 -5.56 -38.43 14.77
C ILE A 11 -5.05 -37.23 13.97
N LEU A 12 -5.39 -37.16 12.67
CA LEU A 12 -5.08 -36.00 11.81
C LEU A 12 -5.69 -34.70 12.35
N TYR A 13 -6.97 -34.74 12.71
CA TYR A 13 -7.66 -33.59 13.30
C TYR A 13 -6.99 -33.10 14.58
N ARG A 14 -6.68 -34.01 15.52
CA ARG A 14 -6.01 -33.67 16.77
C ARG A 14 -4.62 -33.06 16.52
N HIS A 15 -3.93 -33.51 15.47
CA HIS A 15 -2.62 -32.98 15.12
C HIS A 15 -2.73 -31.55 14.55
N LEU A 16 -3.77 -31.24 13.78
CA LEU A 16 -4.06 -29.89 13.28
C LEU A 16 -4.45 -28.93 14.42
N ASP A 17 -5.30 -29.41 15.33
CA ASP A 17 -5.75 -28.67 16.51
C ASP A 17 -4.56 -28.33 17.45
N GLN A 18 -3.69 -29.32 17.72
CA GLN A 18 -2.49 -29.12 18.56
C GLN A 18 -1.46 -28.15 17.97
N ASN A 19 -1.43 -27.99 16.64
CA ASN A 19 -0.54 -27.05 15.96
C ASN A 19 -1.11 -25.63 15.88
N GLY A 20 -2.28 -25.37 16.49
CA GLY A 20 -2.88 -24.03 16.57
C GLY A 20 -3.50 -23.55 15.26
N THR A 21 -4.01 -24.49 14.46
CA THR A 21 -4.68 -24.19 13.19
C THR A 21 -6.05 -23.56 13.47
N ASP A 22 -6.41 -22.51 12.74
CA ASP A 22 -7.68 -21.80 12.91
C ASP A 22 -8.87 -22.70 12.53
N ASP A 23 -9.97 -22.66 13.31
CA ASP A 23 -11.09 -23.63 13.19
C ASP A 23 -11.68 -23.70 11.77
N ALA A 24 -11.70 -22.57 11.05
CA ALA A 24 -12.20 -22.49 9.67
C ALA A 24 -11.25 -23.13 8.64
N LEU A 25 -9.96 -23.20 8.94
CA LEU A 25 -8.93 -23.80 8.07
C LEU A 25 -8.74 -25.30 8.34
N ILE A 26 -9.15 -25.78 9.51
CA ILE A 26 -8.99 -27.19 9.89
C ILE A 26 -9.74 -28.10 8.91
N GLU A 27 -10.95 -27.74 8.48
CA GLU A 27 -11.75 -28.60 7.60
C GLU A 27 -11.08 -28.79 6.23
N GLU A 28 -10.57 -27.71 5.63
CA GLU A 28 -9.93 -27.75 4.31
C GLU A 28 -8.53 -28.39 4.36
N LEU A 29 -7.76 -28.12 5.42
CA LEU A 29 -6.46 -28.76 5.63
C LEU A 29 -6.61 -30.24 5.96
N LEU A 30 -7.65 -30.63 6.72
CA LEU A 30 -7.92 -32.02 7.04
C LEU A 30 -8.24 -32.83 5.80
N ASP A 31 -9.09 -32.31 4.90
CA ASP A 31 -9.42 -32.99 3.64
C ASP A 31 -8.18 -33.15 2.75
N HIS A 32 -7.38 -32.10 2.63
CA HIS A 32 -6.18 -32.14 1.80
C HIS A 32 -5.11 -33.09 2.36
N LEU A 33 -4.89 -33.09 3.69
CA LEU A 33 -3.97 -34.01 4.35
C LEU A 33 -4.47 -35.45 4.31
N ALA A 34 -5.77 -35.68 4.48
CA ALA A 34 -6.37 -37.01 4.39
C ALA A 34 -6.14 -37.61 3.01
N CYS A 35 -6.39 -36.84 1.94
CA CYS A 35 -6.14 -37.27 0.56
C CYS A 35 -4.68 -37.67 0.32
N GLU A 36 -3.74 -36.88 0.83
CA GLU A 36 -2.30 -37.14 0.65
C GLU A 36 -1.83 -38.37 1.44
N VAL A 37 -2.33 -38.56 2.68
CA VAL A 37 -2.04 -39.75 3.48
C VAL A 37 -2.63 -41.00 2.83
N GLU A 38 -3.86 -40.94 2.32
CA GLU A 38 -4.50 -42.04 1.56
C GLU A 38 -3.70 -42.41 0.31
N HIS A 39 -3.13 -41.42 -0.38
CA HIS A 39 -2.26 -41.65 -1.52
C HIS A 39 -1.02 -42.46 -1.14
N PHE A 40 -0.33 -42.09 -0.05
CA PHE A 40 0.85 -42.82 0.40
C PHE A 40 0.52 -44.21 0.97
N MET A 41 -0.61 -44.36 1.66
CA MET A 41 -1.09 -45.67 2.08
C MET A 41 -1.38 -46.57 0.87
N TRP A 42 -1.97 -46.02 -0.19
CA TRP A 42 -2.19 -46.75 -1.45
C TRP A 42 -0.89 -47.20 -2.13
N ILE A 43 0.21 -46.47 -1.96
CA ILE A 43 1.55 -46.84 -2.44
C ILE A 43 2.18 -47.95 -1.57
N GLY A 44 1.56 -48.31 -0.44
CA GLY A 44 1.97 -49.42 0.44
C GLY A 44 2.68 -49.00 1.73
N LEU A 45 2.63 -47.72 2.09
CA LEU A 45 3.16 -47.23 3.38
C LEU A 45 2.18 -47.51 4.52
N SER A 46 2.70 -47.76 5.73
CA SER A 46 1.85 -47.78 6.93
C SER A 46 1.31 -46.37 7.21
N PHE A 47 0.17 -46.28 7.89
CA PHE A 47 -0.44 -44.99 8.24
C PHE A 47 0.53 -44.06 8.99
N GLU A 48 1.29 -44.58 9.96
CA GLU A 48 2.24 -43.78 10.73
C GLU A 48 3.35 -43.23 9.85
N THR A 49 3.89 -44.06 8.94
CA THR A 49 4.96 -43.67 8.01
C THR A 49 4.45 -42.69 6.95
N ALA A 50 3.22 -42.90 6.46
CA ALA A 50 2.55 -42.01 5.52
C ALA A 50 2.28 -40.64 6.15
N LEU A 51 1.76 -40.61 7.38
CA LEU A 51 1.50 -39.37 8.12
C LEU A 51 2.78 -38.60 8.40
N GLU A 52 3.82 -39.26 8.91
CA GLU A 52 5.13 -38.62 9.17
C GLU A 52 5.71 -38.00 7.90
N LYS A 53 5.64 -38.72 6.77
CA LYS A 53 6.13 -38.24 5.48
C LYS A 53 5.35 -37.02 4.98
N VAL A 54 4.01 -37.06 5.06
CA VAL A 54 3.15 -35.93 4.66
C VAL A 54 3.44 -34.70 5.51
N LEU A 55 3.60 -34.85 6.82
CA LEU A 55 3.91 -33.72 7.71
C LEU A 55 5.31 -33.12 7.43
N LEU A 56 6.29 -33.96 7.12
CA LEU A 56 7.66 -33.54 6.81
C LEU A 56 7.74 -32.84 5.44
N GLU A 57 7.04 -33.36 4.43
CA GLU A 57 6.92 -32.73 3.11
C GLU A 57 6.09 -31.44 3.15
N ALA A 58 5.00 -31.40 3.92
CA ALA A 58 4.17 -30.21 4.08
C ALA A 58 4.97 -29.05 4.69
N ASN A 59 5.81 -29.29 5.70
CA ASN A 59 6.68 -28.27 6.28
C ASN A 59 7.72 -27.77 5.25
N ALA A 60 8.39 -28.68 4.56
CA ALA A 60 9.38 -28.31 3.54
C ALA A 60 8.76 -27.55 2.34
N LYS A 61 7.53 -27.89 1.95
CA LYS A 61 6.78 -27.23 0.88
C LYS A 61 6.23 -25.88 1.33
N ALA A 62 5.68 -25.80 2.55
CA ALA A 62 5.19 -24.55 3.15
C ALA A 62 6.32 -23.53 3.31
N VAL A 63 7.48 -23.95 3.83
CA VAL A 63 8.66 -23.06 3.95
C VAL A 63 9.16 -22.61 2.58
N ARG A 64 9.19 -23.50 1.58
CA ARG A 64 9.55 -23.12 0.20
C ARG A 64 8.58 -22.11 -0.38
N HIS A 65 7.29 -22.35 -0.20
CA HIS A 65 6.21 -21.53 -0.69
C HIS A 65 6.22 -20.15 -0.04
N LEU A 66 6.37 -20.09 1.28
CA LEU A 66 6.55 -18.84 2.02
C LEU A 66 7.78 -18.11 1.51
N ARG A 67 8.93 -18.77 1.37
CA ARG A 67 10.15 -18.14 0.85
C ARG A 67 9.96 -17.58 -0.57
N GLU A 68 9.29 -18.31 -1.45
CA GLU A 68 9.04 -17.89 -2.83
C GLU A 68 8.07 -16.70 -2.89
N ILE A 69 6.95 -16.77 -2.16
CA ILE A 69 6.00 -15.66 -2.02
C ILE A 69 6.70 -14.42 -1.45
N TYR A 70 7.43 -14.56 -0.34
CA TYR A 70 8.09 -13.44 0.30
C TYR A 70 9.27 -12.90 -0.51
N GLN A 71 10.07 -13.72 -1.19
CA GLN A 71 11.19 -13.22 -2.02
C GLN A 71 10.70 -12.36 -3.18
N ILE A 72 9.60 -12.77 -3.84
CA ILE A 72 8.99 -12.02 -4.94
C ILE A 72 8.39 -10.72 -4.41
N GLU A 73 7.74 -10.77 -3.24
CA GLU A 73 7.15 -9.58 -2.63
C GLU A 73 8.20 -8.59 -2.12
N LEU A 74 9.34 -9.02 -1.56
CA LEU A 74 10.30 -8.15 -0.87
C LEU A 74 11.39 -7.51 -1.76
N THR A 75 11.48 -7.85 -3.05
CA THR A 75 12.62 -7.43 -3.88
C THR A 75 12.22 -6.63 -5.12
N MET A 76 12.39 -5.31 -5.04
CA MET A 76 12.55 -4.49 -6.25
C MET A 76 13.80 -4.96 -7.00
N THR A 77 13.72 -5.07 -8.31
CA THR A 77 14.89 -5.37 -9.16
C THR A 77 15.97 -4.30 -8.95
N ALA A 78 17.24 -4.66 -9.08
CA ALA A 78 18.36 -3.73 -8.87
C ALA A 78 18.24 -2.43 -9.71
N ASP A 79 17.67 -2.53 -10.91
CA ASP A 79 17.41 -1.38 -11.78
C ASP A 79 16.27 -0.50 -11.25
N GLN A 80 15.19 -1.11 -10.75
CA GLN A 80 14.07 -0.41 -10.11
C GLN A 80 14.55 0.32 -8.84
N LEU A 81 15.45 -0.31 -8.06
CA LEU A 81 16.01 0.29 -6.85
C LEU A 81 16.90 1.51 -7.13
N ARG A 82 17.53 1.59 -8.30
CA ARG A 82 18.38 2.73 -8.69
C ARG A 82 17.57 3.97 -9.06
N GLU A 83 16.36 3.78 -9.58
CA GLU A 83 15.47 4.86 -9.99
C GLU A 83 14.46 5.23 -8.90
N ALA A 84 14.23 4.33 -7.94
CA ALA A 84 13.26 4.50 -6.87
C ALA A 84 13.62 5.65 -5.92
N SER A 85 12.60 6.46 -5.60
CA SER A 85 12.67 7.43 -4.52
C SER A 85 12.63 6.73 -3.16
N LEU A 86 13.09 7.41 -2.10
CA LEU A 86 13.03 6.87 -0.73
C LEU A 86 11.58 6.55 -0.31
N ASP A 87 10.61 7.37 -0.75
CA ASP A 87 9.19 7.10 -0.51
C ASP A 87 8.70 5.89 -1.33
N ASP A 88 9.31 5.56 -2.46
CA ASP A 88 8.93 4.39 -3.25
C ASP A 88 9.38 3.11 -2.53
N ILE A 89 10.64 3.10 -2.08
CA ILE A 89 11.26 1.98 -1.34
C ILE A 89 10.53 1.70 -0.02
N VAL A 90 10.19 2.75 0.73
CA VAL A 90 9.52 2.60 2.04
C VAL A 90 8.07 2.13 1.90
N PHE A 91 7.43 2.37 0.74
CA PHE A 91 6.01 2.08 0.55
C PHE A 91 5.71 0.92 -0.42
N GLU A 92 6.73 0.31 -1.03
CA GLU A 92 6.63 -0.73 -2.08
C GLU A 92 5.63 -1.87 -1.78
N PHE A 93 5.50 -2.29 -0.52
CA PHE A 93 4.73 -3.49 -0.14
C PHE A 93 3.30 -3.18 0.35
N ARG A 94 3.10 -3.05 1.67
CA ARG A 94 1.76 -2.88 2.28
C ARG A 94 1.32 -1.42 2.44
N ASN A 95 2.25 -0.49 2.40
CA ASN A 95 1.97 0.92 2.67
C ASN A 95 1.51 1.71 1.43
N LYS A 96 1.74 1.22 0.21
CA LYS A 96 1.17 1.79 -1.04
C LYS A 96 -0.35 1.61 -1.10
N ALA A 97 -0.86 0.41 -0.79
CA ALA A 97 -2.29 0.08 -0.88
C ALA A 97 -3.17 0.88 0.10
N TYR A 98 -2.60 1.37 1.20
CA TYR A 98 -3.33 2.13 2.23
C TYR A 98 -3.56 3.61 1.86
N GLY A 99 -3.15 4.06 0.66
CA GLY A 99 -3.31 5.45 0.20
C GLY A 99 -2.40 6.48 0.89
N ALA A 100 -1.60 6.06 1.88
CA ALA A 100 -0.65 6.91 2.57
C ALA A 100 0.49 7.39 1.65
N TYR A 101 0.84 6.60 0.64
CA TYR A 101 1.83 6.93 -0.37
C TYR A 101 1.37 8.11 -1.24
N ASP A 102 0.15 8.06 -1.78
CA ASP A 102 -0.42 9.14 -2.59
C ASP A 102 -0.53 10.43 -1.80
N LEU A 103 -0.98 10.33 -0.54
CA LEU A 103 -1.09 11.46 0.36
C LEU A 103 0.28 12.15 0.55
N ARG A 104 1.37 11.38 0.71
CA ARG A 104 2.71 11.92 0.93
C ARG A 104 3.25 12.65 -0.31
N GLN A 105 3.00 12.11 -1.49
CA GLN A 105 3.41 12.75 -2.75
C GLN A 105 2.64 14.05 -3.02
N GLU A 106 1.34 14.06 -2.73
CA GLU A 106 0.48 15.21 -2.99
C GLU A 106 0.58 16.28 -1.93
N TYR A 107 0.80 15.89 -0.67
CA TYR A 107 0.87 16.81 0.45
C TYR A 107 1.88 17.93 0.21
N ARG A 108 3.09 17.60 -0.26
CA ARG A 108 4.13 18.60 -0.50
C ARG A 108 3.73 19.61 -1.59
N LYS A 109 3.06 19.15 -2.64
CA LYS A 109 2.56 20.00 -3.73
C LYS A 109 1.42 20.89 -3.24
N SER A 110 0.43 20.29 -2.58
CA SER A 110 -0.73 20.99 -2.01
C SER A 110 -0.33 22.03 -0.97
N LEU A 111 0.62 21.70 -0.08
CA LEU A 111 1.14 22.61 0.93
C LEU A 111 1.82 23.83 0.29
N ARG A 112 2.69 23.61 -0.71
CA ARG A 112 3.34 24.70 -1.44
C ARG A 112 2.31 25.62 -2.12
N THR A 113 1.32 25.04 -2.80
CA THR A 113 0.27 25.82 -3.46
C THR A 113 -0.54 26.64 -2.46
N ALA A 114 -0.90 26.04 -1.31
CA ALA A 114 -1.63 26.71 -0.24
C ALA A 114 -0.82 27.86 0.40
N LEU A 115 0.49 27.67 0.61
CA LEU A 115 1.38 28.72 1.13
C LEU A 115 1.52 29.89 0.16
N VAL A 116 1.69 29.61 -1.14
CA VAL A 116 1.77 30.68 -2.15
C VAL A 116 0.44 31.42 -2.26
N LEU A 117 -0.69 30.71 -2.16
CA LEU A 117 -2.03 31.31 -2.17
C LEU A 117 -2.25 32.22 -0.96
N SER A 118 -1.92 31.73 0.25
CA SER A 118 -2.11 32.50 1.49
C SER A 118 -1.23 33.75 1.50
N LEU A 119 0.03 33.64 1.07
CA LEU A 119 0.93 34.78 0.96
C LEU A 119 0.42 35.79 -0.08
N GLY A 120 -0.03 35.31 -1.25
CA GLY A 120 -0.59 36.16 -2.30
C GLY A 120 -1.82 36.94 -1.82
N LEU A 121 -2.75 36.28 -1.13
CA LEU A 121 -3.93 36.92 -0.55
C LEU A 121 -3.55 37.92 0.55
N ALA A 122 -2.59 37.58 1.41
CA ALA A 122 -2.11 38.50 2.45
C ALA A 122 -1.50 39.77 1.85
N MET A 123 -0.67 39.63 0.79
CA MET A 123 -0.09 40.77 0.07
C MET A 123 -1.18 41.67 -0.54
N MET A 124 -2.19 41.07 -1.18
CA MET A 124 -3.33 41.82 -1.73
C MET A 124 -4.12 42.55 -0.63
N LEU A 125 -4.34 41.91 0.52
CA LEU A 125 -5.08 42.48 1.64
C LEU A 125 -4.32 43.66 2.26
N VAL A 126 -3.01 43.53 2.47
CA VAL A 126 -2.17 44.62 2.98
C VAL A 126 -2.16 45.81 2.01
N ALA A 127 -2.03 45.56 0.71
CA ALA A 127 -2.11 46.61 -0.30
C ALA A 127 -3.50 47.26 -0.37
N LEU A 128 -4.57 46.53 -0.08
CA LEU A 128 -5.92 47.09 -0.01
C LEU A 128 -6.10 47.99 1.22
N LEU A 129 -5.62 47.54 2.39
CA LEU A 129 -5.68 48.31 3.64
C LEU A 129 -4.93 49.65 3.54
N SER A 130 -3.82 49.71 2.79
CA SER A 130 -3.10 50.97 2.59
C SER A 130 -3.95 52.01 1.84
N VAL A 131 -4.80 51.60 0.88
CA VAL A 131 -5.75 52.50 0.20
C VAL A 131 -6.79 53.04 1.18
N PHE A 132 -7.35 52.16 2.02
CA PHE A 132 -8.32 52.55 3.04
C PHE A 132 -7.74 53.53 4.06
N SER A 133 -6.43 53.49 4.32
CA SER A 133 -5.74 54.43 5.20
C SER A 133 -5.55 55.84 4.61
N GLY A 134 -6.04 56.10 3.39
CA GLY A 134 -6.04 57.42 2.76
C GLY A 134 -4.95 57.63 1.70
N GLN A 135 -4.19 56.60 1.32
CA GLN A 135 -3.27 56.68 0.19
C GLN A 135 -4.00 56.60 -1.16
N LYS A 136 -3.60 57.45 -2.10
CA LYS A 136 -4.08 57.39 -3.48
C LYS A 136 -3.47 56.18 -4.17
N TRP A 137 -4.32 55.33 -4.75
CA TRP A 137 -3.89 54.14 -5.47
C TRP A 137 -3.05 54.50 -6.69
N SER A 138 -1.89 53.86 -6.83
CA SER A 138 -1.04 53.94 -8.02
C SER A 138 -0.36 52.61 -8.25
N TYR A 139 -0.47 52.07 -9.46
CA TYR A 139 0.17 50.82 -9.86
C TYR A 139 1.71 50.93 -9.92
N MET A 140 2.26 52.15 -10.05
CA MET A 140 3.70 52.41 -10.01
C MET A 140 4.24 52.59 -8.58
N SER A 141 3.39 52.53 -7.56
CA SER A 141 3.80 52.60 -6.15
C SER A 141 4.18 51.23 -5.58
N VAL A 142 4.88 51.23 -4.44
CA VAL A 142 5.25 50.00 -3.71
C VAL A 142 4.03 49.14 -3.39
N TRP A 143 2.90 49.75 -3.00
CA TRP A 143 1.65 49.04 -2.73
C TRP A 143 0.99 48.47 -3.98
N GLY A 144 1.07 49.20 -5.11
CA GLY A 144 0.63 48.71 -6.41
C GLY A 144 1.43 47.48 -6.84
N ALA A 145 2.76 47.50 -6.68
CA ALA A 145 3.63 46.37 -6.96
C ALA A 145 3.28 45.14 -6.09
N ILE A 146 3.10 45.35 -4.77
CA ILE A 146 2.69 44.31 -3.82
C ILE A 146 1.35 43.68 -4.24
N TRP A 147 0.38 44.50 -4.66
CA TRP A 147 -0.91 43.99 -5.13
C TRP A 147 -0.78 43.17 -6.41
N THR A 148 -0.02 43.65 -7.40
CA THR A 148 0.20 42.90 -8.65
C THR A 148 0.93 41.58 -8.41
N LEU A 149 1.91 41.55 -7.50
CA LEU A 149 2.62 40.32 -7.15
C LEU A 149 1.69 39.32 -6.44
N GLY A 150 0.84 39.82 -5.53
CA GLY A 150 -0.19 39.01 -4.88
C GLY A 150 -1.19 38.42 -5.89
N LEU A 151 -1.63 39.21 -6.88
CA LEU A 151 -2.51 38.74 -7.95
C LEU A 151 -1.86 37.63 -8.79
N VAL A 152 -0.58 37.80 -9.16
CA VAL A 152 0.18 36.78 -9.90
C VAL A 152 0.33 35.49 -9.08
N ALA A 153 0.61 35.60 -7.77
CA ALA A 153 0.74 34.44 -6.90
C ALA A 153 -0.59 33.67 -6.76
N VAL A 154 -1.72 34.38 -6.58
CA VAL A 154 -3.06 33.77 -6.49
C VAL A 154 -3.46 33.10 -7.80
N THR A 155 -3.24 33.75 -8.93
CA THR A 155 -3.56 33.17 -10.25
C THR A 155 -2.71 31.95 -10.57
N TYR A 156 -1.41 32.00 -10.25
CA TYR A 156 -0.52 30.84 -10.37
C TYR A 156 -0.96 29.67 -9.47
N SER A 157 -1.30 29.92 -8.21
CA SER A 157 -1.79 28.88 -7.30
C SER A 157 -3.12 28.28 -7.77
N GLY A 158 -4.03 29.10 -8.30
CA GLY A 158 -5.30 28.62 -8.86
C GLY A 158 -5.10 27.73 -10.09
N ALA A 159 -4.22 28.14 -11.01
CA ALA A 159 -3.90 27.36 -12.20
C ALA A 159 -3.24 26.02 -11.87
N THR A 160 -2.26 26.02 -10.95
CA THR A 160 -1.57 24.80 -10.52
C THR A 160 -2.50 23.84 -9.79
N TRP A 161 -3.39 24.34 -8.94
CA TRP A 161 -4.43 23.52 -8.30
C TRP A 161 -5.40 22.91 -9.33
N PHE A 162 -5.84 23.70 -10.32
CA PHE A 162 -6.74 23.22 -11.36
C PHE A 162 -6.08 22.10 -12.19
N GLN A 163 -4.82 22.28 -12.56
CA GLN A 163 -4.06 21.27 -13.30
C GLN A 163 -3.87 19.99 -12.48
N GLN A 164 -3.57 20.10 -11.19
CA GLN A 164 -3.47 18.94 -10.29
C GLN A 164 -4.80 18.19 -10.18
N ARG A 165 -5.92 18.91 -10.04
CA ARG A 165 -7.26 18.32 -9.95
C ARG A 165 -7.65 17.59 -11.24
N MET A 166 -7.25 18.11 -12.40
CA MET A 166 -7.46 17.43 -13.68
C MET A 166 -6.62 16.15 -13.77
N GLN A 167 -5.32 16.21 -13.43
CA GLN A 167 -4.45 15.02 -13.42
C GLN A 167 -4.93 13.91 -12.49
N HIS A 168 -5.51 14.26 -11.34
CA HIS A 168 -6.14 13.30 -10.44
C HIS A 168 -7.30 12.53 -11.06
N LYS A 169 -8.18 13.23 -11.78
CA LYS A 169 -9.34 12.60 -12.40
C LYS A 169 -8.95 11.57 -13.46
N TYR A 170 -7.86 11.80 -14.19
CA TYR A 170 -7.37 10.85 -15.18
C TYR A 170 -6.71 9.63 -14.54
N ARG A 171 -5.94 9.78 -13.46
CA ARG A 171 -5.29 8.65 -12.77
C ARG A 171 -6.25 7.67 -12.08
N MET A 172 -7.48 8.08 -11.79
CA MET A 172 -8.52 7.21 -11.18
C MET A 172 -9.42 6.54 -12.24
N ALA A 173 -9.23 6.87 -13.52
CA ALA A 173 -10.02 6.35 -14.64
C ALA A 173 -9.28 5.23 -15.42
N GLU A 174 -7.99 5.03 -15.13
CA GLU A 174 -7.19 3.86 -15.51
C GLU A 174 -7.22 2.82 -14.39
#